data_AF-A0A918C821-F1
#
_entry.id   AF-A0A918C821-F1
#
_cell.length_a   1.000
_cell.length_b   1.000
_cell.length_c   1.000
_cell.angle_alpha   90.00
_cell.angle_beta   90.00
_cell.angle_gamma   90.00
#
_symmetry.space_group_name_H-M   'P 1'
#
loop_
_entity.id
_entity.type
_entity.pdbx_description
1 polymer ?
#
loop_
_entity_poly.entity_id
_entity_poly.type
_entity_poly.pdbx_seq_one_letter_code
_entity_poly.pdbx_strand_id
1 'polypeptide(L)'
;MTATDTLPRLDRRRFVADLVSRLPEDALLVTGLGSPSYDVFAAGDRPTHFYLWGAMGAAAPLTLGLALARPDRPVVAVTGDGEHLMGIGTLATIGARLPPNLTLVVLDNAHFGETGMQVSHTGLGTDLVMVAQGFGIPDVVRITDLSQAEDLAARIRARSATTYAQVLIDTTEPPRALPPRDGVANKNSFRAALGLNTF
;
A
#
# COMPACT_ATOMS: atom_id res chain seq x y z
N MET A 1 -2.69 1.88 26.31
CA MET A 1 -2.39 3.05 25.47
C MET A 1 -1.02 2.85 24.87
N THR A 2 -0.99 2.62 23.57
CA THR A 2 0.24 2.52 22.77
C THR A 2 0.73 3.92 22.44
N ALA A 3 2.00 4.09 22.05
CA ALA A 3 2.55 5.40 21.68
C ALA A 3 1.85 6.04 20.47
N THR A 4 1.09 5.27 19.68
CA THR A 4 0.37 5.74 18.49
C THR A 4 -1.08 6.14 18.76
N ASP A 5 -1.66 5.79 19.92
CA ASP A 5 -3.08 6.05 20.23
C ASP A 5 -3.43 7.55 20.32
N THR A 6 -2.45 8.41 20.60
CA THR A 6 -2.63 9.87 20.73
C THR A 6 -2.36 10.63 19.44
N LEU A 7 -1.91 9.94 18.38
CA LEU A 7 -1.55 10.58 17.12
C LEU A 7 -2.81 10.88 16.27
N PRO A 8 -2.80 11.98 15.50
CA PRO A 8 -3.88 12.28 14.57
C PRO A 8 -4.11 11.16 13.55
N ARG A 9 -5.38 10.92 13.23
CA ARG A 9 -5.83 9.93 12.25
C ARG A 9 -6.47 10.64 11.06
N LEU A 10 -6.14 10.17 9.86
CA LEU A 10 -6.54 10.78 8.59
C LEU A 10 -7.83 10.15 8.03
N ASP A 11 -8.57 10.95 7.26
CA ASP A 11 -9.57 10.42 6.33
C ASP A 11 -8.85 9.59 5.27
N ARG A 12 -9.12 8.28 5.31
CA ARG A 12 -8.48 7.28 4.45
C ARG A 12 -8.69 7.55 2.96
N ARG A 13 -9.93 7.81 2.53
CA ARG A 13 -10.29 8.02 1.12
C ARG A 13 -9.66 9.29 0.57
N ARG A 14 -9.65 10.35 1.37
CA ARG A 14 -9.04 11.63 1.00
C ARG A 14 -7.53 11.49 0.87
N PHE A 15 -6.85 10.82 1.81
CA PHE A 15 -5.42 10.57 1.71
C PHE A 15 -5.07 9.76 0.45
N VAL A 16 -5.79 8.66 0.20
CA VAL A 16 -5.54 7.81 -0.98
C VAL A 16 -5.79 8.58 -2.28
N ALA A 17 -6.86 9.36 -2.38
CA ALA A 17 -7.13 10.18 -3.56
C ALA A 17 -6.04 11.23 -3.80
N ASP A 18 -5.59 11.90 -2.74
CA ASP A 18 -4.53 12.91 -2.82
C ASP A 18 -3.20 12.28 -3.29
N LEU A 19 -2.81 11.13 -2.72
CA LEU A 19 -1.62 10.39 -3.13
C LEU A 19 -1.71 9.93 -4.59
N VAL A 20 -2.79 9.24 -4.98
CA VAL A 20 -2.96 8.66 -6.34
C VAL A 20 -2.91 9.74 -7.41
N SER A 21 -3.53 10.90 -7.18
CA SER A 21 -3.53 12.01 -8.14
C SER A 21 -2.13 12.59 -8.45
N ARG A 22 -1.14 12.31 -7.59
CA ARG A 22 0.26 12.80 -7.70
C ARG A 22 1.24 11.73 -8.16
N LEU A 23 0.78 10.49 -8.31
CA LEU A 23 1.61 9.40 -8.80
C LEU A 23 1.85 9.58 -10.30
N PRO A 24 3.07 9.28 -10.79
CA PRO A 24 3.34 9.17 -12.23
C PRO A 24 2.31 8.26 -12.91
N GLU A 25 1.92 8.60 -14.14
CA GLU A 25 0.98 7.80 -14.94
C GLU A 25 1.48 6.37 -15.16
N ASP A 26 2.80 6.17 -15.19
CA ASP A 26 3.43 4.87 -15.34
C ASP A 26 3.75 4.17 -14.00
N ALA A 27 3.31 4.69 -12.85
CA ALA A 27 3.46 3.99 -11.58
C ALA A 27 2.67 2.67 -11.59
N LEU A 28 3.31 1.59 -11.12
CA LEU A 28 2.69 0.28 -10.93
C LEU A 28 2.15 0.21 -9.51
N LEU A 29 0.83 0.30 -9.37
CA LEU A 29 0.17 0.29 -8.07
C LEU A 29 -0.52 -1.06 -7.85
N VAL A 30 -0.23 -1.70 -6.73
CA VAL A 30 -0.90 -2.94 -6.30
C VAL A 30 -1.61 -2.67 -4.99
N THR A 31 -2.89 -2.99 -4.92
CA THR A 31 -3.64 -2.86 -3.67
C THR A 31 -3.68 -4.17 -2.90
N GLY A 32 -3.74 -4.08 -1.58
CA GLY A 32 -4.33 -5.13 -0.76
C GLY A 32 -5.84 -5.24 -0.98
N LEU A 33 -6.46 -6.33 -0.54
CA LEU A 33 -7.91 -6.50 -0.64
C LEU A 33 -8.66 -5.58 0.34
N GLY A 34 -9.94 -5.37 0.05
CA GLY A 34 -10.83 -4.56 0.89
C GLY A 34 -10.63 -3.07 0.65
N SER A 35 -10.63 -2.28 1.74
CA SER A 35 -10.63 -0.82 1.70
C SER A 35 -9.54 -0.17 0.82
N PRO A 36 -8.27 -0.64 0.81
CA PRO A 36 -7.27 -0.10 -0.12
C PRO A 36 -7.68 -0.20 -1.58
N SER A 37 -8.26 -1.34 -1.99
CA SER A 37 -8.77 -1.53 -3.36
C SER A 37 -9.94 -0.58 -3.68
N TYR A 38 -10.85 -0.39 -2.73
CA TYR A 38 -12.00 0.51 -2.94
C TYR A 38 -11.57 1.97 -3.11
N ASP A 39 -10.60 2.40 -2.32
CA ASP A 39 -10.18 3.79 -2.29
C ASP A 39 -9.31 4.16 -3.48
N VAL A 40 -8.42 3.25 -3.91
CA VAL A 40 -7.64 3.45 -5.14
C VAL A 40 -8.54 3.42 -6.37
N PHE A 41 -9.54 2.53 -6.42
CA PHE A 41 -10.50 2.54 -7.52
C PHE A 41 -11.36 3.82 -7.54
N ALA A 42 -11.79 4.30 -6.37
CA ALA A 42 -12.50 5.58 -6.26
C ALA A 42 -11.65 6.79 -6.65
N ALA A 43 -10.33 6.72 -6.48
CA ALA A 43 -9.39 7.77 -6.87
C ALA A 43 -9.13 7.84 -8.39
N GLY A 44 -9.61 6.86 -9.15
CA GLY A 44 -9.44 6.76 -10.60
C GLY A 44 -8.74 5.47 -10.99
N ASP A 45 -9.44 4.63 -11.76
CA ASP A 45 -8.87 3.40 -12.30
C ASP A 45 -7.82 3.68 -13.38
N ARG A 46 -6.75 2.89 -13.40
CA ARG A 46 -5.69 2.95 -14.42
C ARG A 46 -5.30 1.51 -14.79
N PRO A 47 -4.90 1.23 -16.04
CA PRO A 47 -4.39 -0.10 -16.43
C PRO A 47 -3.17 -0.57 -15.63
N THR A 48 -2.47 0.36 -14.99
CA THR A 48 -1.32 0.10 -14.10
C THR A 48 -1.71 -0.08 -12.64
N HIS A 49 -3.01 -0.18 -12.33
CA HIS A 49 -3.53 -0.57 -11.02
C HIS A 49 -3.88 -2.06 -11.04
N PHE A 50 -3.34 -2.81 -10.08
CA PHE A 50 -3.65 -4.21 -9.89
C PHE A 50 -4.42 -4.40 -8.58
N TYR A 51 -5.70 -4.72 -8.69
CA TYR A 51 -6.56 -5.01 -7.55
C TYR A 51 -6.46 -6.48 -7.17
N LEU A 52 -5.72 -6.75 -6.10
CA LEU A 52 -5.48 -8.10 -5.60
C LEU A 52 -6.66 -8.56 -4.74
N TRP A 53 -7.33 -9.61 -5.18
CA TRP A 53 -8.46 -10.22 -4.48
C TRP A 53 -8.09 -11.59 -3.90
N GLY A 54 -8.56 -11.88 -2.69
CA GLY A 54 -8.48 -13.24 -2.12
C GLY A 54 -7.08 -13.71 -1.71
N ALA A 55 -6.11 -12.81 -1.60
CA ALA A 55 -4.73 -13.15 -1.25
C ALA A 55 -4.15 -12.19 -0.18
N MET A 56 -4.71 -12.23 1.03
CA MET A 56 -4.20 -11.43 2.15
C MET A 56 -2.71 -11.71 2.39
N GLY A 57 -1.93 -10.64 2.56
CA GLY A 57 -0.48 -10.68 2.75
C GLY A 57 0.33 -10.65 1.46
N ALA A 58 -0.31 -10.68 0.28
CA ALA A 58 0.41 -10.80 -0.99
C ALA A 58 0.77 -9.46 -1.67
N ALA A 59 0.23 -8.32 -1.23
CA ALA A 59 0.55 -7.03 -1.84
C ALA A 59 2.06 -6.68 -1.77
N ALA A 60 2.70 -6.92 -0.62
CA ALA A 60 4.13 -6.67 -0.43
C ALA A 60 5.03 -7.59 -1.29
N PRO A 61 4.87 -8.92 -1.32
CA PRO A 61 5.73 -9.78 -2.14
C PRO A 61 5.49 -9.58 -3.64
N LEU A 62 4.25 -9.28 -4.06
CA LEU A 62 3.96 -8.99 -5.47
C LEU A 62 4.65 -7.70 -5.92
N THR A 63 4.57 -6.63 -5.13
CA THR A 63 5.25 -5.36 -5.44
C THR A 63 6.77 -5.47 -5.37
N LEU A 64 7.33 -6.27 -4.47
CA LEU A 64 8.76 -6.59 -4.50
C LEU A 64 9.16 -7.24 -5.85
N GLY A 65 8.42 -8.25 -6.30
CA GLY A 65 8.68 -8.89 -7.59
C GLY A 65 8.60 -7.91 -8.76
N LEU A 66 7.59 -7.04 -8.77
CA LEU A 66 7.45 -5.99 -9.78
C LEU A 66 8.60 -4.98 -9.73
N ALA A 67 9.01 -4.53 -8.55
CA ALA A 67 10.08 -3.55 -8.40
C ALA A 67 11.42 -4.09 -8.93
N LEU A 68 11.70 -5.37 -8.69
CA LEU A 68 12.88 -6.06 -9.21
C LEU A 68 12.79 -6.30 -10.73
N ALA A 69 11.61 -6.62 -11.26
CA ALA A 69 11.41 -6.90 -12.68
C ALA A 69 11.31 -5.63 -13.55
N ARG A 70 10.85 -4.51 -12.97
CA ARG A 70 10.62 -3.22 -13.63
C ARG A 70 11.33 -2.08 -12.87
N PRO A 71 12.67 -2.11 -12.78
CA PRO A 71 13.44 -1.08 -12.08
C PRO A 71 13.27 0.33 -12.70
N ASP A 72 12.82 0.39 -13.95
CA ASP A 72 12.53 1.59 -14.72
C ASP A 72 11.28 2.34 -14.26
N ARG A 73 10.40 1.73 -13.45
CA ARG A 73 9.10 2.31 -13.05
C ARG A 73 8.94 2.40 -11.53
N PRO A 74 8.20 3.40 -11.01
CA PRO A 74 7.78 3.41 -9.60
C PRO A 74 6.84 2.24 -9.32
N VAL A 75 7.00 1.57 -8.18
CA VAL A 75 6.14 0.48 -7.73
C VAL A 75 5.61 0.79 -6.34
N VAL A 76 4.29 0.78 -6.18
CA VAL A 76 3.61 1.17 -4.94
C VAL A 76 2.68 0.07 -4.49
N ALA A 77 2.83 -0.39 -3.25
CA ALA A 77 1.79 -1.17 -2.57
C ALA A 77 0.90 -0.23 -1.77
N VAL A 78 -0.42 -0.36 -1.87
CA VAL A 78 -1.37 0.28 -0.94
C VAL A 78 -2.15 -0.81 -0.24
N THR A 79 -1.87 -1.08 1.03
CA THR A 79 -2.45 -2.20 1.78
C THR A 79 -2.91 -1.76 3.17
N GLY A 80 -3.67 -2.61 3.86
CA GLY A 80 -4.08 -2.38 5.25
C GLY A 80 -3.09 -2.98 6.25
N ASP A 81 -3.05 -2.48 7.47
CA ASP A 81 -2.22 -3.01 8.56
C ASP A 81 -2.46 -4.50 8.83
N GLY A 82 -3.73 -4.92 8.92
CA GLY A 82 -4.10 -6.32 9.16
C GLY A 82 -3.62 -7.27 8.05
N GLU A 83 -3.73 -6.86 6.79
CA GLU A 83 -3.20 -7.63 5.65
C GLU A 83 -1.67 -7.65 5.66
N HIS A 84 -1.05 -6.49 5.88
CA HIS A 84 0.40 -6.36 5.88
C HIS A 84 1.06 -7.28 6.92
N LEU A 85 0.44 -7.39 8.09
CA LEU A 85 0.90 -8.28 9.17
C LEU A 85 0.82 -9.77 8.81
N MET A 86 -0.11 -10.19 7.94
CA MET A 86 -0.15 -11.57 7.46
C MET A 86 1.03 -11.90 6.53
N GLY A 87 1.50 -10.91 5.76
CA GLY A 87 2.63 -11.04 4.84
C GLY A 87 3.97 -10.55 5.39
N ILE A 88 4.07 -10.29 6.70
CA ILE A 88 5.14 -9.48 7.31
C ILE A 88 6.56 -10.00 7.05
N GLY A 89 6.73 -11.33 6.96
CA GLY A 89 8.02 -11.96 6.67
C GLY A 89 8.64 -11.53 5.34
N THR A 90 7.84 -10.99 4.42
CA THR A 90 8.32 -10.40 3.17
C THR A 90 9.25 -9.21 3.42
N LEU A 91 9.08 -8.46 4.52
CA LEU A 91 9.95 -7.34 4.87
C LEU A 91 11.42 -7.75 5.01
N ALA A 92 11.71 -8.97 5.49
CA ALA A 92 13.08 -9.49 5.54
C ALA A 92 13.72 -9.56 4.14
N THR A 93 12.93 -9.97 3.13
CA THR A 93 13.42 -10.03 1.74
C THR A 93 13.52 -8.64 1.14
N ILE A 94 12.56 -7.74 1.43
CA ILE A 94 12.61 -6.35 0.98
C ILE A 94 13.84 -5.64 1.56
N GLY A 95 14.10 -5.74 2.87
CA GLY A 95 15.26 -5.16 3.52
C GLY A 95 16.60 -5.74 3.05
N ALA A 96 16.63 -6.99 2.58
CA ALA A 96 17.81 -7.58 1.97
C ALA A 96 18.05 -7.12 0.51
N ARG A 97 17.01 -6.64 -0.19
CA ARG A 97 17.09 -6.29 -1.63
C ARG A 97 17.09 -4.79 -1.90
N LEU A 98 16.40 -4.02 -1.04
CA LEU A 98 16.24 -2.56 -1.10
C LEU A 98 16.04 -1.98 -2.51
N PRO A 99 15.05 -2.46 -3.30
CA PRO A 99 14.77 -1.86 -4.60
C PRO A 99 14.33 -0.39 -4.43
N PRO A 100 15.06 0.58 -4.99
CA PRO A 100 14.87 2.00 -4.68
C PRO A 100 13.59 2.59 -5.29
N ASN A 101 12.92 1.83 -6.17
CA ASN A 101 11.65 2.18 -6.80
C ASN A 101 10.43 1.57 -6.08
N LEU A 102 10.61 0.91 -4.94
CA LEU A 102 9.51 0.29 -4.18
C LEU A 102 9.07 1.19 -3.03
N THR A 103 7.76 1.42 -2.91
CA THR A 103 7.13 2.05 -1.76
C THR A 103 6.00 1.18 -1.22
N LEU A 104 6.04 0.87 0.07
CA LEU A 104 4.92 0.23 0.78
C LEU A 104 4.12 1.29 1.54
N VAL A 105 2.85 1.46 1.20
CA VAL A 105 1.90 2.35 1.88
C VAL A 105 0.93 1.48 2.67
N VAL A 106 1.05 1.51 3.99
CA VAL A 106 0.22 0.73 4.92
C VAL A 106 -0.77 1.65 5.61
N LEU A 107 -2.04 1.53 5.22
CA LEU A 107 -3.17 2.22 5.81
C LEU A 107 -3.53 1.54 7.14
N ASP A 108 -3.28 2.20 8.25
CA ASP A 108 -3.41 1.63 9.59
C ASP A 108 -4.57 2.28 10.37
N ASN A 109 -5.69 1.57 10.42
CA ASN A 109 -6.84 1.93 11.25
C ASN A 109 -6.88 1.13 12.56
N ALA A 110 -5.87 0.31 12.84
CA ALA A 110 -5.80 -0.60 13.98
C ALA A 110 -6.92 -1.66 14.06
N HIS A 111 -7.61 -1.97 12.94
CA HIS A 111 -8.75 -2.87 12.92
C HIS A 111 -8.87 -3.70 11.62
N PHE A 112 -9.40 -4.90 11.73
CA PHE A 112 -9.87 -5.66 10.57
C PHE A 112 -11.25 -5.15 10.11
N GLY A 113 -11.24 -4.05 9.35
CA GLY A 113 -12.45 -3.30 8.98
C GLY A 113 -13.54 -4.13 8.30
N GLU A 114 -13.14 -5.05 7.42
CA GLU A 114 -14.08 -5.82 6.59
C GLU A 114 -14.69 -7.04 7.29
N THR A 115 -14.12 -7.51 8.40
CA THR A 115 -14.52 -8.78 9.06
C THR A 115 -15.24 -8.59 10.40
N GLY A 116 -15.55 -7.35 10.78
CA GLY A 116 -16.28 -7.03 12.01
C GLY A 116 -15.53 -6.13 12.99
N MET A 117 -14.57 -5.32 12.54
CA MET A 117 -13.87 -4.33 13.35
C MET A 117 -13.13 -4.92 14.55
N GLN A 118 -12.57 -6.13 14.41
CA GLN A 118 -11.67 -6.68 15.42
C GLN A 118 -10.41 -5.84 15.51
N VAL A 119 -9.92 -5.56 16.71
CA VAL A 119 -8.65 -4.85 16.91
C VAL A 119 -7.53 -5.66 16.26
N SER A 120 -6.74 -5.01 15.40
CA SER A 120 -5.57 -5.61 14.76
C SER A 120 -4.36 -5.57 15.67
N HIS A 121 -3.24 -6.19 15.27
CA HIS A 121 -2.04 -6.19 16.10
C HIS A 121 -1.41 -4.80 16.29
N THR A 122 -1.65 -3.84 15.39
CA THR A 122 -1.19 -2.45 15.58
C THR A 122 -1.98 -1.77 16.70
N GLY A 123 -3.29 -2.03 16.80
CA GLY A 123 -4.12 -1.62 17.94
C GLY A 123 -3.75 -2.28 19.26
N LEU A 124 -3.00 -3.39 19.22
CA LEU A 124 -2.49 -4.10 20.39
C LEU A 124 -1.03 -3.77 20.74
N GLY A 125 -0.41 -2.82 20.02
CA GLY A 125 0.93 -2.30 20.35
C GLY A 125 2.05 -2.62 19.37
N THR A 126 1.74 -3.21 18.21
CA THR A 126 2.76 -3.38 17.16
C THR A 126 3.08 -2.05 16.48
N ASP A 127 4.33 -1.57 16.62
CA ASP A 127 4.82 -0.40 15.91
C ASP A 127 5.39 -0.80 14.54
N LEU A 128 4.63 -0.56 13.46
CA LEU A 128 5.03 -0.92 12.11
C LEU A 128 6.28 -0.17 11.60
N VAL A 129 6.55 1.05 12.08
CA VAL A 129 7.76 1.80 11.72
C VAL A 129 8.98 1.11 12.29
N MET A 130 8.93 0.77 13.58
CA MET A 130 10.02 0.05 14.26
C MET A 130 10.21 -1.34 13.66
N VAL A 131 9.13 -2.03 13.31
CA VAL A 131 9.20 -3.34 12.63
C VAL A 131 9.89 -3.23 11.28
N ALA A 132 9.50 -2.27 10.43
CA ALA A 132 10.12 -2.08 9.11
C ALA A 132 11.62 -1.73 9.23
N GLN A 133 11.98 -0.85 10.17
CA GLN A 133 13.38 -0.54 10.47
C GLN A 133 14.15 -1.77 10.98
N GLY A 134 13.54 -2.60 11.83
CA GLY A 134 14.12 -3.85 12.33
C GLY A 134 14.40 -4.88 11.23
N PHE A 135 13.65 -4.83 10.12
CA PHE A 135 13.94 -5.62 8.91
C PHE A 135 14.97 -4.98 7.98
N GLY A 136 15.54 -3.82 8.33
CA GLY A 136 16.62 -3.17 7.57
C GLY A 136 16.15 -2.21 6.49
N ILE A 137 14.88 -1.78 6.48
CA ILE A 137 14.40 -0.73 5.57
C ILE A 137 14.82 0.62 6.16
N PRO A 138 15.64 1.43 5.46
CA PRO A 138 16.18 2.66 6.03
C PRO A 138 15.21 3.83 5.94
N ASP A 139 14.42 3.91 4.87
CA ASP A 139 13.48 5.01 4.65
C ASP A 139 12.09 4.63 5.14
N VAL A 140 11.79 5.00 6.39
CA VAL A 140 10.53 4.65 7.05
C VAL A 140 9.88 5.91 7.62
N VAL A 141 8.61 6.15 7.27
CA VAL A 141 7.86 7.33 7.65
C VAL A 141 6.53 6.97 8.29
N ARG A 142 6.13 7.73 9.30
CA ARG A 142 4.78 7.75 9.86
C ARG A 142 4.06 9.00 9.37
N ILE A 143 2.89 8.81 8.78
CA ILE A 143 2.06 9.87 8.21
C ILE A 143 0.83 10.05 9.09
N THR A 144 0.66 11.28 9.57
CA THR A 144 -0.44 11.70 10.46
C THR A 144 -1.09 13.00 10.01
N ASP A 145 -0.61 13.61 8.92
CA ASP A 145 -1.16 14.83 8.33
C ASP A 145 -1.35 14.64 6.81
N LEU A 146 -2.48 15.12 6.27
CA LEU A 146 -2.79 14.99 4.84
C LEU A 146 -1.77 15.69 3.93
N SER A 147 -1.14 16.77 4.39
CA SER A 147 -0.12 17.49 3.62
C SER A 147 1.11 16.64 3.30
N GLN A 148 1.37 15.58 4.08
CA GLN A 148 2.49 14.65 3.86
C GLN A 148 2.29 13.73 2.65
N ALA A 149 1.10 13.72 2.03
CA ALA A 149 0.87 12.98 0.78
C ALA A 149 1.76 13.48 -0.37
N GLU A 150 2.06 14.79 -0.42
CA GLU A 150 2.99 15.34 -1.42
C GLU A 150 4.42 14.84 -1.19
N ASP A 151 4.89 14.83 0.05
CA ASP A 151 6.22 14.33 0.39
C ASP A 151 6.35 12.84 0.04
N LEU A 152 5.31 12.04 0.31
CA LEU A 152 5.29 10.63 -0.07
C LEU A 152 5.30 10.47 -1.60
N ALA A 153 4.51 11.24 -2.33
CA ALA A 153 4.52 11.23 -3.79
C ALA A 153 5.89 11.65 -4.35
N ALA A 154 6.55 12.64 -3.74
CA ALA A 154 7.89 13.06 -4.11
C ALA A 154 8.93 11.94 -3.91
N ARG A 155 8.86 11.19 -2.81
CA ARG A 155 9.69 10.00 -2.58
C ARG A 155 9.48 8.94 -3.66
N ILE A 156 8.22 8.64 -3.97
CA ILE A 156 7.85 7.67 -5.02
C ILE A 156 8.41 8.08 -6.39
N ARG A 157 8.33 9.38 -6.73
CA ARG A 157 8.89 9.91 -7.99
C ARG A 157 10.41 9.86 -8.02
N ALA A 158 11.06 10.18 -6.90
CA ALA A 158 12.51 10.23 -6.79
C ALA A 158 13.15 8.84 -6.95
N ARG A 159 12.48 7.78 -6.48
CA ARG A 159 12.96 6.39 -6.54
C ARG A 159 14.41 6.25 -6.06
N SER A 160 14.72 6.91 -4.95
CA SER A 160 16.07 6.97 -4.38
C SER A 160 16.29 5.97 -3.23
N ALA A 161 15.22 5.37 -2.71
CA ALA A 161 15.26 4.42 -1.60
C ALA A 161 13.99 3.56 -1.57
N THR A 162 14.09 2.37 -0.98
CA THR A 162 12.88 1.61 -0.60
C THR A 162 12.19 2.31 0.55
N THR A 163 10.98 2.81 0.32
CA THR A 163 10.22 3.56 1.31
C THR A 163 9.15 2.68 1.97
N TYR A 164 9.01 2.79 3.27
CA TYR A 164 7.88 2.25 4.04
C TYR A 164 7.11 3.39 4.70
N ALA A 165 5.84 3.53 4.36
CA ALA A 165 4.96 4.57 4.88
C ALA A 165 3.81 3.92 5.68
N GLN A 166 3.79 4.13 6.99
CA GLN A 166 2.62 3.85 7.82
C GLN A 166 1.74 5.10 7.85
N VAL A 167 0.50 4.98 7.40
CA VAL A 167 -0.47 6.07 7.36
C VAL A 167 -1.53 5.81 8.43
N LEU A 168 -1.57 6.63 9.46
CA LEU A 168 -2.58 6.48 10.51
C LEU A 168 -3.90 7.04 9.99
N ILE A 169 -4.90 6.18 9.89
CA ILE A 169 -6.22 6.50 9.37
C ILE A 169 -7.29 6.26 10.43
N ASP A 170 -8.42 6.93 10.28
CA ASP A 170 -9.61 6.66 11.09
C ASP A 170 -10.35 5.40 10.60
N THR A 171 -11.41 5.03 11.30
CA THR A 171 -12.24 3.86 11.00
C THR A 171 -13.46 4.20 10.13
N THR A 172 -13.53 5.40 9.55
CA THR A 172 -14.63 5.81 8.70
C THR A 172 -14.67 4.91 7.46
N GLU A 173 -15.86 4.38 7.17
CA GLU A 173 -16.09 3.56 5.99
C GLU A 173 -16.95 4.32 4.96
N PRO A 174 -16.33 4.99 3.97
CA PRO A 174 -17.06 5.62 2.88
C PRO A 174 -17.73 4.58 1.98
N PRO A 175 -18.68 5.00 1.11
CA PRO A 175 -19.26 4.11 0.11
C PRO A 175 -18.19 3.39 -0.72
N ARG A 176 -18.37 2.07 -0.85
CA ARG A 176 -17.45 1.19 -1.58
C ARG A 176 -17.53 1.49 -3.06
N ALA A 177 -16.40 1.86 -3.67
CA ALA A 177 -16.23 1.80 -5.12
C ALA A 177 -15.58 0.45 -5.44
N LEU A 178 -16.27 -0.40 -6.20
CA LEU A 178 -15.81 -1.78 -6.40
C LEU A 178 -15.03 -1.90 -7.72
N PRO A 179 -13.71 -2.17 -7.69
CA PRO A 179 -13.00 -2.54 -8.91
C PRO A 179 -13.46 -3.91 -9.42
N PRO A 180 -13.13 -4.28 -10.67
CA PRO A 180 -13.42 -5.61 -11.18
C PRO A 180 -12.88 -6.70 -10.24
N ARG A 181 -13.73 -7.68 -9.94
CA ARG A 181 -13.40 -8.85 -9.09
C ARG A 181 -12.90 -10.05 -9.89
N ASP A 182 -12.86 -9.92 -11.22
CA ASP A 182 -12.34 -10.94 -12.10
C ASP A 182 -10.80 -10.89 -12.09
N GLY A 183 -10.20 -11.87 -11.42
CA GLY A 183 -8.74 -11.99 -11.34
C GLY A 183 -8.07 -12.20 -12.70
N VAL A 184 -8.74 -12.84 -13.65
CA VAL A 184 -8.22 -13.03 -15.02
C VAL A 184 -8.21 -11.69 -15.74
N ALA A 185 -9.30 -10.93 -15.65
CA ALA A 185 -9.39 -9.59 -16.23
C ALA A 185 -8.35 -8.63 -15.63
N ASN A 186 -8.23 -8.58 -14.30
CA ASN A 186 -7.24 -7.72 -13.62
C ASN A 186 -5.81 -8.08 -14.03
N LYS A 187 -5.48 -9.37 -14.04
CA LYS A 187 -4.18 -9.88 -14.51
C LYS A 187 -3.91 -9.51 -15.95
N ASN A 188 -4.87 -9.72 -16.85
CA ASN A 188 -4.65 -9.45 -18.27
C ASN A 188 -4.58 -7.96 -18.60
N SER A 189 -5.39 -7.13 -17.95
CA SER A 189 -5.30 -5.66 -18.08
C SER A 189 -3.91 -5.16 -17.65
N PHE A 190 -3.46 -5.59 -16.47
CA PHE A 190 -2.15 -5.19 -15.95
C PHE A 190 -0.98 -5.73 -16.79
N ARG A 191 -1.07 -6.97 -17.30
CA ARG A 191 -0.09 -7.53 -18.23
C ARG A 191 -0.03 -6.73 -19.53
N ALA A 192 -1.17 -6.37 -20.10
CA ALA A 192 -1.22 -5.53 -21.30
C ALA A 192 -0.57 -4.16 -21.04
N ALA A 193 -0.83 -3.55 -19.88
CA ALA A 193 -0.19 -2.30 -19.45
C ALA A 193 1.33 -2.41 -19.22
N LEU A 194 1.85 -3.62 -19.06
CA LEU A 194 3.29 -3.91 -19.01
C LEU A 194 3.89 -4.24 -20.39
N GLY A 195 3.08 -4.31 -21.45
CA GLY A 195 3.48 -4.74 -22.79
C GLY A 195 3.63 -6.26 -22.94
N LEU A 196 2.98 -7.04 -22.06
CA LEU A 196 3.05 -8.50 -22.06
C LEU A 196 1.82 -9.13 -22.71
N ASN A 197 2.00 -10.30 -23.33
CA ASN A 197 0.89 -11.08 -23.87
C ASN A 197 -0.11 -11.48 -22.77
N THR A 198 -1.41 -11.39 -23.07
CA THR A 198 -2.50 -11.85 -22.19
C THR A 198 -2.76 -13.35 -22.37
N PHE A 199 -3.32 -14.01 -21.35
CA PHE A 199 -3.67 -15.43 -21.40
C PHE A 199 -4.85 -15.76 -20.48
#